data_AF-A0A7S7TWR8-F1
#
_entry.id   AF-A0A7S7TWR8-F1
#
_cell.length_a   1.000
_cell.length_b   1.000
_cell.length_c   1.000
_cell.angle_alpha   90.00
_cell.angle_beta   90.00
_cell.angle_gamma   90.00
#
_symmetry.space_group_name_H-M   'P 1'
#
loop_
_entity.id
_entity.type
_entity.pdbx_description
1 polymer ?
#
loop_
_entity_poly.entity_id
_entity_poly.type
_entity_poly.pdbx_seq_one_letter_code
_entity_poly.pdbx_strand_id
1 'polypeptide(L)'
;MVIGWLTLAFIAFATLSPIQDRPSFASDPHVEHFAAFAVMALAFVLGYPRRGMLVVLLVVFSAFTLEAMQLLTPDRHGHLADAIFKVAGGLAGIAAGHLLLLLVPRNQSSR
;
A
#
# COMPACT_ATOMS: atom_id res chain seq x y z
N MET A 1 7.97 1.23 13.28
CA MET A 1 8.45 2.32 12.39
C MET A 1 9.16 1.79 11.14
N VAL A 2 10.06 0.80 11.24
CA VAL A 2 10.80 0.27 10.07
C VAL A 2 9.93 -0.56 9.10
N ILE A 3 8.92 -1.28 9.62
CA ILE A 3 8.09 -2.20 8.82
C ILE A 3 7.37 -1.49 7.66
N GLY A 4 6.75 -0.32 7.87
CA GLY A 4 6.04 0.40 6.79
C GLY A 4 6.96 0.81 5.63
N TRP A 5 8.18 1.24 5.95
CA TRP A 5 9.20 1.55 4.93
C TRP A 5 9.71 0.31 4.21
N LEU A 6 9.89 -0.80 4.91
CA LEU A 6 10.24 -2.09 4.29
C LEU A 6 9.13 -2.58 3.36
N THR A 7 7.86 -2.45 3.75
CA THR A 7 6.72 -2.81 2.90
C THR A 7 6.66 -1.93 1.65
N LEU A 8 6.88 -0.62 1.79
CA LEU A 8 6.94 0.31 0.65
C LEU A 8 8.09 -0.06 -0.31
N ALA A 9 9.28 -0.32 0.23
CA ALA A 9 10.44 -0.72 -0.57
C ALA A 9 10.19 -2.06 -1.29
N PHE A 10 9.56 -3.02 -0.62
CA PHE A 10 9.17 -4.29 -1.21
C PHE A 10 8.15 -4.12 -2.34
N ILE A 11 7.14 -3.26 -2.16
CA ILE A 11 6.13 -2.98 -3.19
C ILE A 11 6.76 -2.28 -4.39
N ALA A 12 7.64 -1.30 -4.16
CA ALA A 12 8.36 -0.62 -5.24
C ALA A 12 9.22 -1.60 -6.03
N PHE A 13 9.98 -2.46 -5.34
CA PHE A 13 10.77 -3.51 -5.98
C PHE A 13 9.90 -4.50 -6.75
N ALA A 14 8.81 -5.00 -6.15
CA ALA A 14 7.90 -5.94 -6.79
C ALA A 14 7.16 -5.35 -8.02
N THR A 15 6.93 -4.03 -8.03
CA THR A 15 6.25 -3.33 -9.13
C THR A 15 7.20 -2.98 -10.27
N LEU A 16 8.46 -2.64 -9.95
CA LEU A 16 9.51 -2.29 -10.91
C LEU A 16 10.32 -3.49 -11.40
N SER A 17 10.24 -4.63 -10.70
CA SER A 17 10.91 -5.86 -11.11
C SER A 17 10.33 -6.33 -12.46
N PRO A 18 11.20 -6.69 -13.43
CA PRO A 18 10.75 -7.14 -14.74
C PRO A 18 9.91 -8.41 -14.60
N ILE A 19 8.83 -8.48 -15.39
CA ILE A 19 7.81 -9.54 -15.51
C ILE A 19 8.36 -10.96 -15.64
N GLN A 20 9.64 -11.09 -15.97
CA GLN A 20 10.24 -12.28 -16.57
C GLN A 20 10.46 -13.44 -15.59
N ASP A 21 10.23 -13.23 -14.28
CA ASP A 21 10.48 -14.23 -13.23
C ASP A 21 9.35 -14.35 -12.18
N ARG A 22 8.13 -13.89 -12.46
CA ARG A 22 7.08 -13.90 -11.43
C ARG A 22 6.31 -15.22 -11.43
N PRO A 23 6.48 -16.12 -10.45
CA PRO A 23 5.41 -17.04 -10.10
C PRO A 23 4.23 -16.17 -9.65
N SER A 24 3.20 -16.09 -10.49
CA SER A 24 1.95 -15.39 -10.19
C SER A 24 1.29 -16.07 -9.00
N PHE A 25 1.23 -15.39 -7.85
CA PHE A 25 0.63 -15.94 -6.63
C PHE A 25 -0.90 -15.84 -6.67
N ALA A 26 -1.44 -14.87 -7.40
CA ALA A 26 -2.86 -14.78 -7.71
C ALA A 26 -3.09 -14.75 -9.23
N SER A 27 -4.21 -15.33 -9.66
CA SER A 27 -4.65 -15.33 -11.07
C SER A 27 -5.04 -13.93 -11.58
N ASP A 28 -5.19 -12.94 -10.69
CA ASP A 28 -5.59 -11.57 -11.03
C ASP A 28 -4.61 -10.53 -10.41
N PRO A 29 -3.89 -9.74 -11.23
CA PRO A 29 -3.00 -8.67 -10.78
C PRO A 29 -3.67 -7.62 -9.88
N HIS A 30 -4.98 -7.38 -10.06
CA HIS A 30 -5.72 -6.41 -9.27
C HIS A 30 -5.77 -6.78 -7.78
N VAL A 31 -5.89 -8.08 -7.48
CA VAL A 31 -5.94 -8.60 -6.10
C VAL A 31 -4.59 -8.39 -5.41
N GLU A 32 -3.50 -8.58 -6.15
CA GLU A 32 -2.15 -8.37 -5.62
C GLU A 32 -1.90 -6.89 -5.33
N HIS A 33 -2.33 -5.99 -6.23
CA HIS A 33 -2.24 -4.54 -6.02
C HIS A 33 -3.05 -4.08 -4.81
N PHE A 34 -4.28 -4.57 -4.67
CA PHE A 34 -5.14 -4.29 -3.53
C PHE A 34 -4.50 -4.76 -2.21
N ALA A 35 -4.09 -6.03 -2.14
CA ALA A 35 -3.54 -6.63 -0.94
C ALA A 35 -2.22 -5.95 -0.52
N ALA A 36 -1.34 -5.66 -1.48
CA ALA A 36 -0.08 -4.98 -1.23
C ALA A 36 -0.29 -3.60 -0.59
N PHE A 37 -1.15 -2.77 -1.20
CA PHE A 37 -1.42 -1.43 -0.68
C PHE A 37 -2.18 -1.46 0.65
N ALA A 38 -3.07 -2.43 0.87
CA ALA A 38 -3.74 -2.63 2.15
C ALA A 38 -2.78 -2.96 3.29
N VAL A 39 -1.87 -3.91 3.08
CA VAL A 39 -0.86 -4.30 4.09
C VAL A 39 0.10 -3.14 4.37
N MET A 40 0.54 -2.42 3.33
CA MET A 40 1.40 -1.25 3.49
C MET A 40 0.73 -0.16 4.32
N ALA A 41 -0.49 0.24 3.94
CA ALA A 41 -1.26 1.25 4.64
C ALA A 41 -1.52 0.87 6.10
N LEU A 42 -1.90 -0.39 6.34
CA LEU A 42 -2.10 -0.93 7.69
C LEU A 42 -0.83 -0.84 8.53
N ALA A 43 0.32 -1.27 7.99
CA ALA A 43 1.60 -1.21 8.67
C ALA A 43 2.02 0.23 9.01
N PHE A 44 1.73 1.19 8.12
CA PHE A 44 1.99 2.60 8.37
C PHE A 44 1.07 3.19 9.44
N VAL A 45 -0.24 2.89 9.43
CA VAL A 45 -1.17 3.37 10.46
C VAL A 45 -0.81 2.81 11.84
N LEU A 46 -0.46 1.53 11.94
CA LEU A 46 -0.01 0.92 13.20
C LEU A 46 1.36 1.48 13.65
N GLY A 47 2.26 1.76 12.72
CA GLY A 47 3.58 2.32 13.02
C GLY A 47 3.59 3.82 13.35
N TYR A 48 2.58 4.57 12.87
CA TYR A 48 2.45 6.01 13.02
C TYR A 48 0.99 6.43 13.28
N PRO A 49 0.39 6.02 14.41
CA PRO A 49 -1.05 6.22 14.68
C PRO A 49 -1.49 7.69 14.74
N ARG A 50 -0.56 8.62 14.97
CA ARG A 50 -0.80 10.08 15.00
C ARG A 50 -0.63 10.78 13.66
N ARG A 51 -0.16 10.08 12.61
CA ARG A 51 0.21 10.69 11.32
C ARG A 51 -0.59 10.12 10.15
N GLY A 52 -1.89 9.87 10.34
CA GLY A 52 -2.77 9.30 9.31
C GLY A 52 -2.72 10.06 7.97
N MET A 53 -2.64 11.40 8.01
CA MET A 53 -2.57 12.22 6.79
C MET A 53 -1.28 11.98 5.97
N LEU A 54 -0.15 11.69 6.62
CA LEU A 54 1.08 11.30 5.93
C LEU A 54 0.95 9.91 5.30
N VAL A 55 0.22 8.99 5.94
CA VAL A 55 -0.04 7.65 5.37
C VAL A 55 -0.91 7.73 4.14
N VAL A 56 -1.97 8.54 4.17
CA VAL A 56 -2.82 8.81 2.99
C VAL A 56 -1.99 9.41 1.86
N LEU A 57 -1.17 10.43 2.16
CA LEU A 57 -0.32 11.07 1.17
C LEU A 57 0.65 10.07 0.53
N LEU A 58 1.30 9.23 1.35
CA LEU A 58 2.20 8.19 0.87
C LEU A 58 1.48 7.18 -0.02
N VAL A 59 0.32 6.67 0.38
CA VAL A 59 -0.49 5.75 -0.43
C VAL A 59 -0.82 6.36 -1.80
N VAL A 60 -1.35 7.58 -1.84
CA VAL A 60 -1.72 8.26 -3.08
C VAL A 60 -0.49 8.52 -3.94
N PHE A 61 0.57 9.09 -3.36
CA PHE A 61 1.80 9.41 -4.07
C PHE A 61 2.47 8.16 -4.66
N SER A 62 2.49 7.06 -3.89
CA SER A 62 3.04 5.78 -4.32
C SER A 62 2.25 5.18 -5.48
N ALA A 63 0.91 5.20 -5.40
CA ALA A 63 0.03 4.71 -6.45
C ALA A 63 0.25 5.47 -7.76
N PHE A 64 0.24 6.80 -7.72
CA PHE A 64 0.48 7.64 -8.91
C PHE A 64 1.89 7.49 -9.47
N THR A 65 2.92 7.44 -8.62
CA THR A 65 4.31 7.30 -9.08
C THR A 65 4.52 5.97 -9.77
N LEU A 66 4.02 4.87 -9.19
CA LEU A 66 4.14 3.54 -9.78
C LEU A 66 3.37 3.43 -11.10
N GLU A 67 2.18 4.03 -11.19
CA GLU A 67 1.40 4.09 -12.43
C GLU A 67 2.11 4.92 -13.52
N ALA A 68 2.66 6.08 -13.16
CA ALA A 68 3.41 6.93 -14.08
C ALA A 68 4.68 6.24 -14.60
N MET A 69 5.37 5.46 -13.76
CA MET A 69 6.51 4.65 -14.20
C MET A 69 6.09 3.51 -15.13
N GLN A 70 4.88 2.94 -14.94
CA GLN A 70 4.32 1.93 -15.84
C GLN A 70 3.93 2.54 -17.20
N LEU A 71 3.41 3.77 -17.24
CA LEU A 71 3.11 4.53 -18.47
C LEU A 71 4.36 4.81 -19.33
N LEU A 72 5.54 4.90 -18.71
CA LEU A 72 6.82 5.05 -19.43
C LEU A 72 7.31 3.73 -20.05
N THR A 73 6.68 2.60 -19.73
CA THR A 73 7.02 1.29 -20.30
C THR A 73 6.17 1.07 -21.57
N PRO A 74 6.77 1.01 -22.78
CA PRO A 74 6.05 1.09 -24.07
C PRO A 74 5.02 -0.02 -24.34
N ASP A 75 5.02 -1.10 -23.54
CA ASP A 75 4.20 -2.30 -23.76
C ASP A 75 2.96 -2.41 -22.85
N ARG A 76 2.77 -1.47 -21.92
CA ARG A 76 1.66 -1.52 -20.97
C ARG A 76 0.83 -0.25 -21.05
N HIS A 77 -0.37 -0.37 -21.61
CA HIS A 77 -1.42 0.60 -21.38
C HIS A 77 -1.62 0.65 -19.87
N GLY A 78 -1.21 1.74 -19.21
CA GLY A 78 -1.46 1.96 -17.79
C GLY A 78 -2.96 1.86 -17.56
N HIS A 79 -3.40 0.75 -16.97
CA HIS A 79 -4.80 0.52 -16.73
C HIS A 79 -5.15 1.38 -15.53
N LEU A 80 -5.89 2.45 -15.75
CA LEU A 80 -6.46 3.29 -14.67
C LEU A 80 -7.12 2.43 -13.56
N ALA A 81 -7.60 1.24 -13.92
CA ALA A 81 -8.05 0.19 -12.99
C ALA A 81 -7.00 -0.20 -11.94
N ASP A 82 -5.72 -0.38 -12.29
CA ASP A 82 -4.64 -0.74 -11.37
C ASP A 82 -4.46 0.35 -10.30
N ALA A 83 -4.46 1.62 -10.71
CA ALA A 83 -4.42 2.75 -9.78
C ALA A 83 -5.61 2.73 -8.81
N ILE A 84 -6.81 2.40 -9.28
CA ILE A 84 -8.02 2.29 -8.45
C ILE A 84 -7.85 1.17 -7.41
N PHE A 85 -7.36 -0.01 -7.78
CA PHE A 85 -7.15 -1.11 -6.83
C PHE A 85 -6.07 -0.79 -5.79
N LYS A 86 -4.99 -0.10 -6.18
CA LYS A 86 -3.95 0.40 -5.26
C LYS A 86 -4.55 1.37 -4.23
N VAL A 87 -5.36 2.33 -4.68
CA VAL A 87 -6.03 3.31 -3.79
C VAL A 87 -7.06 2.63 -2.88
N ALA A 88 -7.91 1.76 -3.43
CA ALA A 88 -8.92 1.03 -2.66
C ALA A 88 -8.28 0.16 -1.57
N GLY A 89 -7.19 -0.56 -1.91
CA GLY A 89 -6.41 -1.33 -0.96
C GLY A 89 -5.84 -0.45 0.15
N GLY A 90 -5.21 0.67 -0.23
CA GLY A 90 -4.65 1.62 0.74
C GLY A 90 -5.70 2.18 1.71
N LEU A 91 -6.88 2.58 1.21
CA LEU A 91 -7.98 3.06 2.05
C LEU A 91 -8.49 1.97 3.01
N ALA A 92 -8.63 0.73 2.53
CA ALA A 92 -9.03 -0.40 3.36
C ALA A 92 -8.02 -0.67 4.47
N GLY A 93 -6.72 -0.63 4.17
CA GLY A 93 -5.64 -0.78 5.15
C GLY A 93 -5.63 0.34 6.21
N ILE A 94 -5.90 1.58 5.80
CA ILE A 94 -6.03 2.71 6.72
C ILE A 94 -7.23 2.51 7.67
N ALA A 95 -8.39 2.15 7.11
CA ALA A 95 -9.61 1.92 7.88
C ALA A 95 -9.42 0.78 8.90
N ALA A 96 -8.84 -0.34 8.47
CA ALA A 96 -8.52 -1.47 9.33
C ALA A 96 -7.52 -1.09 10.44
N GLY A 97 -6.49 -0.31 10.11
CA GLY A 97 -5.51 0.17 11.09
C GLY A 97 -6.14 1.08 12.14
N HIS A 98 -7.01 2.00 11.73
CA HIS A 98 -7.75 2.85 12.67
C HIS A 98 -8.70 2.04 13.54
N LEU A 99 -9.43 1.07 12.96
CA LEU A 99 -10.30 0.17 13.72
C LEU A 99 -9.50 -0.60 14.78
N LEU A 100 -8.35 -1.17 14.42
CA LEU A 100 -7.48 -1.84 15.37
C LEU A 100 -6.99 -0.89 16.47
N LEU A 101 -6.60 0.33 16.14
CA LEU A 101 -6.19 1.34 17.13
C LEU A 101 -7.33 1.78 18.05
N LEU A 102 -8.59 1.70 17.60
CA LEU A 102 -9.78 1.95 18.43
C LEU A 102 -10.08 0.76 19.34
N LEU A 103 -9.88 -0.47 18.87
CA LEU A 103 -10.11 -1.71 19.63
C LEU A 103 -9.00 -2.01 20.65
N VAL A 104 -7.76 -1.56 20.38
CA VAL A 104 -6.67 -1.66 21.34
C VAL A 104 -6.99 -0.73 22.53
N PRO A 105 -7.19 -1.27 23.75
CA PRO A 105 -7.45 -0.45 24.91
C PRO A 105 -6.30 0.53 25.08
N ARG A 106 -6.59 1.83 24.94
CA ARG A 106 -5.66 2.88 25.37
C ARG A 106 -5.55 2.74 26.87
N ASN A 107 -4.58 1.95 27.33
CA ASN A 107 -4.17 1.95 28.71
C ASN A 107 -3.55 3.32 28.98
N GLN A 108 -4.41 4.31 29.29
CA GLN A 108 -4.04 5.60 29.85
C GLN A 108 -3.56 5.34 31.28
N SER A 109 -2.45 4.61 31.40
CA SER A 109 -1.73 4.46 32.64
C SER A 109 -0.56 5.43 32.63
N SER A 110 -0.55 6.25 33.67
CA SER A 110 0.58 7.00 34.21
C SER A 110 0.66 8.50 33.87
N ARG A 111 0.00 9.25 34.77
CA ARG A 111 0.41 10.49 35.46
C ARG A 111 -0.24 11.78 35.02
#